data_AF-A0A7C5DYG4-F1
#
_entry.id   AF-A0A7C5DYG4-F1
#
_cell.length_a   1.000
_cell.length_b   1.000
_cell.length_c   1.000
_cell.angle_alpha   90.00
_cell.angle_beta   90.00
_cell.angle_gamma   90.00
#
_symmetry.space_group_name_H-M   'P 1'
#
loop_
_entity.id
_entity.type
_entity.pdbx_description
1 polymer ?
#
loop_
_entity_poly.entity_id
_entity_poly.type
_entity_poly.pdbx_seq_one_letter_code
_entity_poly.pdbx_strand_id
1 'polypeptide(L)'
;AMEGFDNHVEPSPTGFRGLSHREIGDFSEALPFLLEAPIPFLDQPTGPKTENLLLDGKDPFLLKLAQKGMLFVPYDETGWPMAKRVGQHCSAVLEIAKQYSQKNQERAVKISNVPRYKEVVENGVGFYYKDPSKAKKENIFYN
;
A
#
# COMPACT_ATOMS: atom_id res chain seq x y z
N ALA A 1 9.76 -12.88 -2.31
CA ALA A 1 10.38 -11.55 -2.14
C ALA A 1 11.14 -11.47 -0.81
N MET A 2 12.10 -10.54 -0.67
CA MET A 2 12.85 -10.34 0.60
C MET A 2 11.95 -9.93 1.78
N GLU A 3 10.80 -9.30 1.52
CA GLU A 3 9.90 -8.74 2.53
C GLU A 3 8.70 -9.63 2.87
N GLY A 4 8.60 -10.83 2.29
CA GLY A 4 7.53 -11.79 2.62
C GLY A 4 6.14 -11.52 2.01
N PHE A 5 6.03 -10.52 1.12
CA PHE A 5 4.84 -10.29 0.28
C PHE A 5 5.23 -10.27 -1.20
N ASP A 6 4.27 -10.43 -2.11
CA ASP A 6 4.49 -10.33 -3.55
C ASP A 6 3.89 -9.06 -4.13
N ASN A 7 4.52 -8.53 -5.17
CA ASN A 7 4.05 -7.40 -5.97
C ASN A 7 4.27 -7.73 -7.44
N HIS A 8 3.18 -7.77 -8.21
CA HIS A 8 3.28 -7.82 -9.66
C HIS A 8 3.57 -6.41 -10.20
N VAL A 9 4.49 -6.34 -11.16
CA VAL A 9 4.85 -5.09 -11.83
C VAL A 9 4.38 -5.19 -13.26
N GLU A 10 3.53 -4.26 -13.67
CA GLU A 10 2.96 -4.22 -15.01
C GLU A 10 3.14 -2.82 -15.62
N PRO A 11 3.50 -2.72 -16.91
CA PRO A 11 3.47 -1.45 -17.59
C PRO A 11 2.02 -0.99 -17.74
N SER A 12 1.76 0.31 -17.50
CA SER A 12 0.44 0.89 -17.74
C SER A 12 0.00 0.61 -19.19
N PRO A 13 -1.22 0.08 -19.43
CA PRO A 13 -1.73 -0.16 -20.78
C PRO A 13 -1.89 1.14 -21.57
N THR A 14 -1.68 1.10 -22.90
CA THR A 14 -1.78 2.30 -23.77
C THR A 14 -3.17 2.94 -23.77
N GLY A 15 -4.23 2.14 -23.58
CA GLY A 15 -5.61 2.61 -23.52
C GLY A 15 -5.98 3.32 -22.22
N PHE A 16 -5.14 3.31 -21.19
CA PHE A 16 -5.41 3.89 -19.87
C PHE A 16 -5.07 5.39 -19.83
N ARG A 17 -5.39 6.09 -20.92
CA ARG A 17 -5.33 7.56 -21.03
C ARG A 17 -6.36 8.19 -20.08
N GLY A 18 -6.06 9.37 -19.57
CA GLY A 18 -6.90 10.06 -18.57
C GLY A 18 -6.68 9.62 -17.11
N LEU A 19 -5.82 8.62 -16.86
CA LEU A 19 -5.32 8.30 -15.52
C LEU A 19 -3.96 8.96 -15.28
N SER A 20 -3.76 9.57 -14.11
CA SER A 20 -2.68 10.53 -13.85
C SER A 20 -1.27 9.99 -14.15
N HIS A 21 -0.99 8.73 -13.82
CA HIS A 21 0.35 8.18 -13.96
C HIS A 21 0.78 8.02 -15.44
N ARG A 22 -0.13 7.74 -16.37
CA ARG A 22 0.25 7.58 -17.78
C ARG A 22 0.55 8.91 -18.45
N GLU A 23 -0.31 9.89 -18.26
CA GLU A 23 -0.11 11.21 -18.87
C GLU A 23 1.15 11.90 -18.33
N ILE A 24 1.44 11.73 -17.03
CA ILE A 24 2.69 12.27 -16.47
C ILE A 24 3.90 11.61 -17.11
N GLY A 25 3.91 10.29 -17.27
CA GLY A 25 5.05 9.56 -17.83
C GLY A 25 5.28 9.80 -19.33
N ASP A 26 4.20 9.92 -20.10
CA ASP A 26 4.30 10.13 -21.56
C ASP A 26 4.72 11.56 -21.94
N PHE A 27 4.47 12.54 -21.07
CA PHE A 27 4.69 13.96 -21.34
C PHE A 27 5.71 14.64 -20.40
N SER A 28 6.48 13.87 -19.62
CA SER A 28 7.57 14.40 -18.79
C SER A 28 8.68 13.38 -18.55
N GLU A 29 9.77 13.80 -17.90
CA GLU A 29 10.84 12.90 -17.46
C GLU A 29 10.55 12.23 -16.10
N ALA A 30 9.34 12.40 -15.56
CA ALA A 30 8.96 11.76 -14.30
C ALA A 30 8.83 10.25 -14.47
N LEU A 31 9.09 9.53 -13.37
CA LEU A 31 8.86 8.08 -13.27
C LEU A 31 7.64 7.82 -12.37
N PRO A 32 6.42 7.85 -12.91
CA PRO A 32 5.22 7.68 -12.13
C PRO A 32 5.00 6.20 -11.79
N PHE A 33 4.64 5.94 -10.53
CA PHE A 33 4.25 4.63 -10.04
C PHE A 33 2.85 4.71 -9.47
N LEU A 34 1.99 3.77 -9.88
CA LEU A 34 0.73 3.49 -9.19
C LEU A 34 0.96 2.24 -8.35
N LEU A 35 0.67 2.33 -7.06
CA LEU A 35 0.84 1.22 -6.12
C LEU A 35 -0.53 0.85 -5.57
N GLU A 36 -0.82 -0.45 -5.62
CA GLU A 36 -2.04 -1.02 -5.06
C GLU A 36 -1.66 -2.09 -4.05
N ALA A 37 -2.51 -2.23 -3.05
CA ALA A 37 -2.49 -3.37 -2.13
C ALA A 37 -3.92 -3.93 -2.08
N PRO A 38 -4.08 -5.25 -1.87
CA PRO A 38 -5.40 -5.87 -1.84
C PRO A 38 -6.25 -5.23 -0.75
N ILE A 39 -7.44 -4.75 -1.14
CA ILE A 39 -8.35 -4.03 -0.26
C ILE A 39 -9.77 -4.62 -0.36
N PRO A 40 -10.11 -5.59 0.51
CA PRO A 40 -11.44 -6.19 0.59
C PRO A 40 -12.58 -5.18 0.61
N PHE A 41 -12.36 -4.01 1.24
CA PHE A 41 -13.35 -2.95 1.31
C PHE A 41 -13.78 -2.39 -0.06
N LEU A 42 -12.99 -2.51 -1.13
CA LEU A 42 -13.37 -2.03 -2.46
C LEU A 42 -13.85 -3.14 -3.38
N ASP A 43 -13.80 -4.39 -2.94
CA ASP A 43 -14.17 -5.53 -3.77
C ASP A 43 -15.70 -5.66 -3.87
N GLN A 44 -16.18 -6.05 -5.06
CA GLN A 44 -17.62 -6.11 -5.37
C GLN A 44 -18.39 -7.15 -4.54
N PRO A 45 -17.91 -8.40 -4.35
CA PRO A 45 -18.68 -9.46 -3.70
C PRO A 45 -18.56 -9.46 -2.17
N THR A 46 -18.30 -8.31 -1.54
CA THR A 46 -18.11 -8.21 -0.09
C THR A 46 -19.40 -7.87 0.66
N GLY A 47 -19.37 -8.09 1.97
CA GLY A 47 -20.42 -7.63 2.87
C GLY A 47 -20.49 -6.11 3.02
N PRO A 48 -21.22 -5.63 4.06
CA PRO A 48 -21.38 -4.21 4.32
C PRO A 48 -20.06 -3.47 4.51
N LYS A 49 -19.98 -2.26 3.94
CA LYS A 49 -18.84 -1.37 4.00
C LYS A 49 -18.74 -0.71 5.38
N THR A 50 -18.13 -1.43 6.31
CA THR A 50 -17.95 -1.02 7.71
C THR A 50 -16.51 -0.59 7.98
N GLU A 51 -16.30 0.16 9.05
CA GLU A 51 -14.96 0.48 9.54
C GLU A 51 -14.13 -0.79 9.82
N ASN A 52 -14.74 -1.82 10.42
CA ASN A 52 -14.06 -3.10 10.66
C ASN A 52 -13.60 -3.77 9.36
N LEU A 53 -14.45 -3.81 8.32
CA LEU A 53 -14.03 -4.32 7.01
C LEU A 53 -12.91 -3.47 6.41
N LEU A 54 -12.98 -2.14 6.58
CA LEU A 54 -11.94 -1.23 6.11
C LEU A 54 -10.61 -1.46 6.82
N LEU A 55 -10.61 -1.69 8.13
CA LEU A 55 -9.40 -1.81 8.95
C LEU A 55 -8.82 -3.23 8.93
N ASP A 56 -9.66 -4.24 9.13
CA ASP A 56 -9.23 -5.63 9.27
C ASP A 56 -9.16 -6.36 7.92
N GLY A 57 -9.96 -5.93 6.95
CA GLY A 57 -10.05 -6.61 5.65
C GLY A 57 -10.55 -8.05 5.76
N LYS A 58 -11.38 -8.36 6.76
CA LYS A 58 -11.97 -9.69 6.98
C LYS A 58 -13.41 -9.73 6.47
N ASP A 59 -13.68 -10.66 5.55
CA ASP A 59 -14.98 -10.83 4.92
C ASP A 59 -15.27 -12.32 4.64
N PRO A 60 -16.40 -12.87 5.12
CA PRO A 60 -16.74 -14.27 4.96
C PRO A 60 -17.13 -14.65 3.52
N PHE A 61 -17.58 -13.71 2.69
CA PHE A 61 -17.86 -13.98 1.28
C PHE A 61 -16.56 -14.15 0.51
N LEU A 62 -15.60 -13.25 0.71
CA LEU A 62 -14.26 -13.39 0.13
C LEU A 62 -13.58 -14.68 0.58
N LEU A 63 -13.69 -15.07 1.86
CA LEU A 63 -13.13 -16.34 2.32
C LEU A 63 -13.71 -17.54 1.57
N LYS A 64 -15.03 -17.56 1.32
CA LYS A 64 -15.68 -18.61 0.53
C LYS A 64 -15.26 -18.58 -0.95
N LEU A 65 -15.06 -17.40 -1.53
CA LEU A 65 -14.58 -17.25 -2.91
C LEU A 65 -13.12 -17.69 -3.05
N ALA A 66 -12.30 -17.41 -2.04
CA ALA A 66 -10.91 -17.86 -1.98
C ALA A 66 -10.82 -19.38 -2.00
N GLN A 67 -11.63 -20.07 -1.18
CA GLN A 67 -11.73 -21.53 -1.16
C GLN A 67 -12.15 -22.15 -2.50
N LYS A 68 -12.82 -21.38 -3.35
CA LYS A 68 -13.24 -21.77 -4.71
C LYS A 68 -12.24 -21.37 -5.79
N GLY A 69 -11.12 -20.75 -5.43
CA GLY A 69 -10.12 -20.25 -6.39
C GLY A 69 -10.63 -19.11 -7.27
N MET A 70 -11.59 -18.31 -6.77
CA MET A 70 -12.26 -17.25 -7.55
C MET A 70 -11.66 -15.85 -7.32
N LEU A 71 -10.58 -15.72 -6.56
CA LEU A 71 -9.90 -14.45 -6.28
C LEU A 71 -8.57 -14.36 -7.02
N PHE A 72 -8.20 -13.15 -7.42
CA PHE A 72 -6.91 -12.88 -8.09
C PHE A 72 -5.72 -12.88 -7.13
N VAL A 73 -5.97 -12.64 -5.84
CA VAL A 73 -4.94 -12.56 -4.80
C VAL A 73 -5.28 -13.53 -3.67
N PRO A 74 -4.28 -14.19 -3.04
CA PRO A 74 -4.52 -15.02 -1.87
C PRO A 74 -5.27 -14.29 -0.77
N TYR A 75 -6.23 -15.00 -0.18
CA TYR A 75 -7.08 -14.50 0.89
C TYR A 75 -7.39 -15.64 1.85
N ASP A 76 -7.22 -15.39 3.14
CA ASP A 76 -7.42 -16.35 4.23
C ASP A 76 -8.14 -15.69 5.42
N GLU A 77 -8.28 -16.42 6.52
CA GLU A 77 -8.95 -15.97 7.75
C GLU A 77 -8.27 -14.76 8.40
N THR A 78 -7.00 -14.51 8.08
CA THR A 78 -6.27 -13.33 8.57
C THR A 78 -6.67 -12.06 7.82
N GLY A 79 -7.24 -12.19 6.63
CA GLY A 79 -7.67 -11.09 5.78
C GLY A 79 -6.53 -10.17 5.33
N TRP A 80 -6.91 -8.93 4.98
CA TRP A 80 -5.99 -7.88 4.55
C TRP A 80 -6.03 -6.66 5.48
N PRO A 81 -5.48 -6.78 6.71
CA PRO A 81 -5.51 -5.69 7.68
C PRO A 81 -4.67 -4.51 7.22
N MET A 82 -4.99 -3.32 7.74
CA MET A 82 -4.33 -2.06 7.40
C MET A 82 -2.81 -2.14 7.53
N ALA A 83 -2.30 -2.82 8.56
CA ALA A 83 -0.86 -2.99 8.78
C ALA A 83 -0.15 -3.70 7.62
N LYS A 84 -0.75 -4.74 7.02
CA LYS A 84 -0.18 -5.41 5.84
C LYS A 84 -0.10 -4.45 4.65
N ARG A 85 -1.20 -3.74 4.36
CA ARG A 85 -1.27 -2.80 3.23
C ARG A 85 -0.29 -1.63 3.36
N VAL A 86 -0.24 -1.01 4.55
CA VAL A 86 0.70 0.08 4.83
C VAL A 86 2.14 -0.42 4.78
N GLY A 87 2.43 -1.54 5.45
CA GLY A 87 3.77 -2.12 5.44
C GLY A 87 4.25 -2.46 4.02
N GLN A 88 3.36 -2.96 3.17
CA GLN A 88 3.67 -3.32 1.78
C GLN A 88 4.05 -2.07 0.99
N HIS A 89 3.29 -0.99 1.11
CA HIS A 89 3.62 0.27 0.46
C HIS A 89 4.92 0.90 1.01
N CYS A 90 5.15 0.87 2.33
CA CYS A 90 6.40 1.35 2.91
C CYS A 90 7.61 0.61 2.30
N SER A 91 7.60 -0.72 2.30
CA SER A 91 8.71 -1.50 1.74
C SER A 91 8.83 -1.35 0.22
N ALA A 92 7.72 -1.26 -0.52
CA ALA A 92 7.73 -1.09 -1.98
C ALA A 92 8.33 0.25 -2.40
N VAL A 93 7.96 1.36 -1.75
CA VAL A 93 8.50 2.70 -2.04
C VAL A 93 10.01 2.74 -1.78
N LEU A 94 10.46 2.14 -0.68
CA LEU A 94 11.88 2.07 -0.36
C LEU A 94 12.66 1.23 -1.40
N GLU A 95 12.08 0.15 -1.90
CA GLU A 95 12.71 -0.65 -2.95
C GLU A 95 12.75 0.11 -4.29
N ILE A 96 11.69 0.83 -4.66
CA ILE A 96 11.68 1.71 -5.84
C ILE A 96 12.80 2.75 -5.75
N ALA A 97 12.92 3.46 -4.62
CA ALA A 97 13.96 4.46 -4.41
C ALA A 97 15.37 3.86 -4.47
N LYS A 98 15.56 2.66 -3.90
CA LYS A 98 16.82 1.91 -3.97
C LYS A 98 17.19 1.54 -5.41
N GLN A 99 16.26 0.96 -6.17
CA GLN A 99 16.48 0.56 -7.56
C GLN A 99 16.76 1.78 -8.46
N TYR A 100 16.03 2.88 -8.27
CA TYR A 100 16.32 4.14 -8.95
C TYR A 100 17.75 4.62 -8.68
N SER A 101 18.14 4.65 -7.40
CA SER A 101 19.46 5.12 -6.96
C SER A 101 20.61 4.24 -7.45
N GLN A 102 20.39 2.92 -7.55
CA GLN A 102 21.38 1.99 -8.11
C GLN A 102 21.68 2.31 -9.58
N LYS A 103 20.67 2.72 -10.35
CA LYS A 103 20.80 3.09 -11.77
C LYS A 103 21.22 4.55 -11.98
N ASN A 104 20.98 5.43 -11.00
CA ASN A 104 21.16 6.88 -11.10
C ASN A 104 22.00 7.39 -9.92
N GLN A 105 23.29 7.04 -9.88
CA GLN A 105 24.15 7.33 -8.73
C GLN A 105 24.27 8.82 -8.41
N GLU A 106 24.34 9.68 -9.43
CA GLU A 106 24.43 11.14 -9.27
C GLU A 106 23.15 11.77 -8.70
N ARG A 107 22.00 11.09 -8.86
CA ARG A 107 20.68 11.55 -8.39
C ARG A 107 20.10 10.59 -7.35
N ALA A 108 20.95 9.89 -6.61
CA ALA A 108 20.52 8.88 -5.65
C ALA A 108 19.56 9.45 -4.59
N VAL A 109 18.46 8.74 -4.36
CA VAL A 109 17.46 9.05 -3.34
C VAL A 109 17.74 8.21 -2.10
N LYS A 110 18.07 8.86 -0.99
CA LYS A 110 18.30 8.22 0.31
C LYS A 110 17.13 8.50 1.24
N ILE A 111 16.44 7.42 1.65
CA ILE A 111 15.33 7.47 2.59
C ILE A 111 15.75 6.68 3.83
N SER A 112 15.54 7.26 5.01
CA SER A 112 15.90 6.66 6.30
C SER A 112 14.75 6.81 7.29
N ASN A 113 14.79 6.05 8.39
CA ASN A 113 13.79 6.07 9.46
C ASN A 113 12.36 5.75 8.97
N VAL A 114 12.23 4.82 8.03
CA VAL A 114 10.94 4.30 7.57
C VAL A 114 10.87 2.81 7.93
N PRO A 115 9.82 2.36 8.64
CA PRO A 115 9.68 0.96 9.03
C PRO A 115 9.46 0.07 7.82
N ARG A 116 9.97 -1.17 7.89
CA ARG A 116 9.74 -2.22 6.89
C ARG A 116 8.47 -2.99 7.20
N TYR A 117 8.01 -3.77 6.24
CA TYR A 117 6.76 -4.55 6.31
C TYR A 117 6.63 -5.33 7.61
N LYS A 118 7.67 -6.06 8.00
CA LYS A 118 7.69 -6.85 9.23
C LYS A 118 7.44 -5.98 10.48
N GLU A 119 8.14 -4.86 10.60
CA GLU A 119 7.99 -3.92 11.72
C GLU A 119 6.60 -3.28 11.76
N VAL A 120 6.01 -2.96 10.59
CA VAL A 120 4.65 -2.40 10.53
C VAL A 120 3.60 -3.43 10.91
N VAL A 121 3.76 -4.67 10.45
CA VAL A 121 2.84 -5.78 10.79
C VAL A 121 2.92 -6.15 12.27
N GLU A 122 4.13 -6.14 12.85
CA GLU A 122 4.35 -6.45 14.27
C GLU A 122 3.86 -5.32 15.19
N ASN A 123 4.21 -4.06 14.90
CA ASN A 123 3.89 -2.93 15.78
C ASN A 123 2.48 -2.38 15.57
N GLY A 124 1.88 -2.64 14.41
CA GLY A 124 0.67 -1.97 13.95
C GLY A 124 0.92 -0.53 13.49
N VAL A 125 -0.02 0.00 12.70
CA VAL A 125 0.15 1.35 12.09
C VAL A 125 0.12 2.45 13.15
N GLY A 126 -0.72 2.29 14.19
CA GLY A 126 -0.89 3.28 15.26
C GLY A 126 0.37 3.57 16.06
N PHE A 127 1.32 2.63 16.11
CA PHE A 127 2.61 2.82 16.78
C PHE A 127 3.41 4.01 16.21
N TYR A 128 3.23 4.32 14.92
CA TYR A 128 3.95 5.37 14.23
C TYR A 128 3.21 6.73 14.24
N TYR A 129 2.03 6.80 14.84
CA TYR A 129 1.27 8.05 14.92
C TYR A 129 1.85 8.97 15.99
N LYS A 130 1.85 10.27 15.69
CA LYS A 130 2.13 11.29 16.70
C LYS A 130 0.96 11.35 17.67
N ASP A 131 1.27 11.42 18.95
CA ASP A 131 0.29 11.65 19.99
C ASP A 131 -0.13 13.14 19.98
N PRO A 132 -1.37 13.48 19.55
CA PRO A 132 -1.80 14.86 19.47
C PRO A 132 -1.86 15.53 20.84
N SER A 133 -2.02 14.78 21.93
CA SER A 133 -2.01 15.34 23.30
C SER A 133 -0.63 15.88 23.72
N LYS A 134 0.44 15.42 23.05
CA LYS A 134 1.82 15.87 23.28
C LYS A 134 2.28 16.91 22.25
N ALA A 135 1.43 17.26 21.28
CA ALA A 135 1.76 18.29 20.30
C ALA A 135 1.72 19.68 20.94
N LYS A 136 2.60 20.58 20.49
CA LYS A 136 2.52 22.01 20.87
C LYS A 136 1.16 22.55 20.41
N LYS A 137 0.46 23.28 21.28
CA LYS A 137 -0.88 23.83 20.98
C LYS A 137 -0.95 24.60 19.66
N GLU A 138 0.10 25.35 19.32
CA GLU A 138 0.24 26.09 18.07
C GLU A 138 0.23 25.23 16.79
N ASN A 139 0.51 23.93 16.90
CA ASN A 139 0.54 22.98 15.79
C ASN A 139 -0.72 22.11 15.71
N ILE A 140 -1.71 22.33 16.59
CA ILE A 140 -2.97 21.58 16.60
C ILE A 140 -4.03 22.42 15.89
N PHE A 141 -4.49 21.92 14.75
CA PHE A 141 -5.59 22.52 14.00
C PHE A 141 -6.88 21.77 14.32
N TYR A 142 -7.89 22.49 14.80
CA TYR A 142 -9.25 21.98 14.95
C TYR A 142 -10.04 22.47 13.72
N ASN A 143 -10.68 21.53 13.02
CA ASN A 143 -11.67 21.84 11.98
C ASN A 143 -13.00 22.24 12.61
#